data_AF-A0A924NHP0-F1
#
_entry.id   AF-A0A924NHP0-F1
#
_cell.length_a   1.000
_cell.length_b   1.000
_cell.length_c   1.000
_cell.angle_alpha   90.00
_cell.angle_beta   90.00
_cell.angle_gamma   90.00
#
_symmetry.space_group_name_H-M   'P 1'
#
loop_
_entity.id
_entity.type
_entity.pdbx_description
1 polymer ?
#
loop_
_entity_poly.entity_id
_entity_poly.type
_entity_poly.pdbx_seq_one_letter_code
_entity_poly.pdbx_strand_id
1 'polypeptide(L)' 'MTWLMRMARWARHPPSPGRVKLVFVVIALCVAIYGIEQIWGWPDWLTPNAVKVRLPK' A
#
# COMPACT_ATOMS: atom_id res chain seq x y z
N MET A 1 18.04 15.45 11.12
CA MET A 1 17.56 16.73 10.55
C MET A 1 17.21 16.69 9.06
N THR A 2 17.70 15.71 8.29
CA THR A 2 17.54 15.66 6.81
C THR A 2 16.12 15.35 6.30
N TRP A 3 15.28 14.67 7.10
CA TRP A 3 13.91 14.31 6.71
C TRP A 3 12.95 15.51 6.65
N LEU A 4 12.98 16.39 7.65
CA LEU A 4 12.14 17.60 7.71
C LEU A 4 12.40 18.52 6.51
N MET A 5 13.67 18.71 6.15
CA MET A 5 14.06 19.51 5.00
C MET A 5 13.60 18.91 3.67
N ARG A 6 13.41 17.58 3.59
CA ARG A 6 12.93 16.88 2.39
C ARG A 6 11.43 17.02 2.23
N MET A 7 10.67 16.92 3.32
CA MET A 7 9.21 17.19 3.34
C MET A 7 8.89 18.67 3.05
N ALA A 8 9.66 19.59 3.64
CA ALA A 8 9.52 21.02 3.34
C ALA A 8 9.81 21.34 1.87
N ARG A 9 10.77 20.64 1.25
CA ARG A 9 11.04 20.76 -0.19
C ARG A 9 9.91 20.19 -1.04
N TRP A 10 9.29 19.08 -0.64
CA TRP A 10 8.09 18.55 -1.30
C TRP A 10 6.93 19.53 -1.30
N ALA A 11 6.70 20.24 -0.19
CA ALA A 11 5.66 21.26 -0.11
C ALA A 11 5.94 22.48 -1.00
N ARG A 12 7.21 22.86 -1.17
CA ARG A 12 7.63 24.04 -1.96
C ARG A 12 7.92 23.75 -3.44
N HIS A 13 8.33 22.54 -3.75
CA HIS A 13 8.66 22.05 -5.09
C HIS A 13 8.21 20.59 -5.16
N PRO A 14 6.93 20.37 -5.50
CA PRO A 14 6.40 19.02 -5.56
C PRO A 14 7.21 18.21 -6.58
N PRO A 15 7.61 16.98 -6.24
CA PRO A 15 8.20 16.06 -7.22
C PRO A 15 7.24 15.92 -8.41
N SER A 16 7.80 15.63 -9.59
CA SER A 16 7.07 15.57 -10.86
C SER A 16 5.63 15.05 -10.70
N PRO A 17 4.61 15.74 -11.23
CA PRO A 17 3.20 15.39 -11.01
C PRO A 17 2.85 13.95 -11.39
N GLY A 18 3.62 13.30 -12.28
CA GLY A 18 3.48 11.88 -12.59
C GLY A 18 3.72 10.94 -11.40
N ARG A 19 4.73 11.20 -10.55
CA ARG A 19 5.01 10.37 -9.36
C ARG A 19 3.92 10.54 -8.30
N VAL A 20 3.42 11.77 -8.12
CA VAL A 20 2.33 12.04 -7.18
C VAL A 20 1.06 11.31 -7.61
N LYS A 21 0.70 11.36 -8.89
CA LYS A 21 -0.45 10.61 -9.43
C LYS A 21 -0.27 9.10 -9.27
N LEU A 22 0.91 8.55 -9.54
CA LEU A 22 1.18 7.13 -9.36
C LEU A 22 0.94 6.71 -7.91
N VAL A 23 1.52 7.43 -6.95
CA VAL A 23 1.34 7.15 -5.52
C VAL A 23 -0.13 7.29 -5.13
N PHE A 24 -0.82 8.32 -5.60
CA PHE A 24 -2.24 8.54 -5.29
C PHE A 24 -3.13 7.41 -5.84
N VAL A 25 -2.86 6.94 -7.07
CA VAL A 25 -3.56 5.80 -7.68
C VAL A 25 -3.30 4.52 -6.89
N VAL A 26 -2.06 4.25 -6.49
CA VAL A 26 -1.71 3.07 -5.68
C VAL A 26 -2.43 3.11 -4.32
N ILE A 27 -2.41 4.26 -3.64
CA ILE A 27 -3.11 4.43 -2.37
C ILE A 27 -4.62 4.23 -2.56
N ALA A 28 -5.20 4.84 -3.58
CA ALA A 28 -6.63 4.68 -3.88
C ALA A 28 -6.99 3.22 -4.16
N LEU A 29 -6.14 2.47 -4.86
CA LEU A 29 -6.34 1.04 -5.12
C LEU A 29 -6.29 0.24 -3.81
N CYS A 30 -5.27 0.45 -2.97
CA CYS A 30 -5.17 -0.23 -1.67
C CYS A 30 -6.37 0.07 -0.77
N VAL A 31 -6.79 1.34 -0.69
CA VAL A 31 -7.96 1.75 0.11
C VAL A 31 -9.25 1.17 -0.45
N ALA A 32 -9.41 1.11 -1.77
CA ALA A 32 -10.57 0.49 -2.40
C ALA A 32 -10.64 -1.00 -2.05
N ILE A 33 -9.54 -1.73 -2.18
CA ILE A 33 -9.46 -3.16 -1.82
C ILE A 33 -9.78 -3.35 -0.33
N TYR A 34 -9.14 -2.57 0.54
CA TYR A 34 -9.35 -2.66 1.98
C TYR A 34 -10.79 -2.32 2.39
N GLY A 35 -11.39 -1.29 1.78
CA GLY A 35 -12.79 -0.94 2.00
C GLY A 35 -13.73 -2.05 1.56
N ILE A 36 -13.43 -2.69 0.43
CA ILE A 36 -14.19 -3.85 -0.07
C ILE A 36 -14.05 -5.04 0.89
N GLU A 37 -12.85 -5.35 1.39
CA GLU A 37 -12.63 -6.42 2.37
C GLU A 37 -13.37 -6.18 3.67
N GLN A 38 -13.42 -4.95 4.17
CA GLN A 38 -14.09 -4.63 5.42
C GLN A 38 -15.62 -4.75 5.30
N ILE A 39 -16.18 -4.52 4.11
CA ILE A 39 -17.63 -4.54 3.88
C ILE A 39 -18.13 -5.95 3.52
N TRP A 40 -17.39 -6.71 2.70
CA TRP A 40 -17.79 -8.05 2.26
C TRP A 40 -17.14 -9.20 3.02
N GLY A 41 -16.08 -8.95 3.79
CA GLY A 41 -15.24 -9.99 4.39
C GLY A 41 -14.22 -10.56 3.40
N TRP A 42 -13.14 -11.13 3.94
CA TRP A 42 -12.08 -11.75 3.14
C TRP A 42 -12.60 -13.03 2.50
N PRO A 43 -12.56 -13.19 1.16
CA PRO A 43 -13.08 -14.38 0.52
C PRO A 43 -12.22 -15.62 0.79
N ASP A 44 -12.83 -16.79 1.05
CA ASP A 44 -12.10 -18.06 1.21
C ASP A 44 -11.18 -18.38 0.02
N TRP A 45 -11.53 -17.93 -1.19
CA TRP A 45 -10.72 -18.11 -2.41
C TRP A 45 -9.47 -17.21 -2.49
N LEU A 46 -9.40 -16.14 -1.68
CA LEU A 46 -8.22 -15.30 -1.51
C LEU A 46 -7.41 -15.69 -0.27
N THR A 47 -7.86 -16.65 0.52
CA THR A 47 -7.12 -17.11 1.69
C THR A 47 -5.88 -17.85 1.23
N PRO A 48 -4.65 -17.37 1.55
CA PRO A 48 -3.44 -18.06 1.15
C PRO A 48 -3.43 -19.46 1.77
N ASN A 49 -3.30 -20.49 0.95
CA ASN A 49 -3.06 -21.84 1.47
C ASN A 49 -1.72 -21.82 2.21
N ALA A 50 -1.79 -21.93 3.54
CA ALA A 50 -0.60 -22.03 4.37
C ALA A 50 0.16 -23.30 3.94
N VAL A 51 1.26 -23.11 3.20
CA VAL A 51 2.20 -24.19 2.92
C VAL A 51 2.81 -24.56 4.26
N LYS A 52 2.31 -25.65 4.85
CA LYS A 52 2.85 -26.21 6.08
C LYS A 52 4.23 -26.77 5.75
N VAL A 53 5.25 -25.92 5.78
CA VAL A 53 6.65 -26.33 5.65
C VAL A 53 6.93 -27.25 6.83
N ARG A 54 6.93 -28.56 6.56
CA ARG A 54 7.32 -29.56 7.56
C ARG A 54 8.82 -29.39 7.79
N LEU A 55 9.17 -28.69 8.85
CA LEU A 55 10.55 -28.64 9.33
C LEU A 55 10.95 -30.07 9.76
N PRO A 56 12.08 -30.61 9.27
CA PRO A 56 12.62 -31.86 9.78
C PRO A 56 13.01 -31.67 11.25
N LYS A 57 12.70 -32.68 12.08
CA LYS A 57 13.01 -32.70 13.52
C LYS A 57 14.50 -32.78 13.77
#